data_AF-A0A6A8NLS8-F1
#
_entry.id   AF-A0A6A8NLS8-F1
#
_cell.length_a   1.000
_cell.length_b   1.000
_cell.length_c   1.000
_cell.angle_alpha   90.00
_cell.angle_beta   90.00
_cell.angle_gamma   90.00
#
_symmetry.space_group_name_H-M   'P 1'
#
loop_
_entity.id
_entity.type
_entity.pdbx_description
1 polymer ?
#
loop_
_entity_poly.entity_id
_entity_poly.type
_entity_poly.pdbx_seq_one_letter_code
_entity_poly.pdbx_strand_id
1 'polypeptide(L)' 'MQEKIIEVKLEEKREKLRKWLNILDEDFGVKMTVIARELDIQVQNLHNFKKGKQTLSVEKIFFLERFLIGKYGKLLVEV' A
#
# COMPACT_ATOMS: atom_id res chain seq x y z
N MET A 1 -5.32 -22.64 13.58
CA MET A 1 -6.52 -21.75 13.58
C MET A 1 -6.15 -20.28 13.71
N GLN A 2 -5.27 -19.90 14.65
CA GLN A 2 -4.81 -18.51 14.80
C GLN A 2 -3.98 -17.98 13.62
N GLU A 3 -3.07 -18.79 13.07
CA GLU A 3 -2.25 -18.42 11.90
C GLU A 3 -3.09 -18.04 10.68
N LYS A 4 -4.15 -18.81 10.41
CA LYS A 4 -5.10 -18.55 9.31
C LYS A 4 -5.83 -17.22 9.47
N ILE A 5 -6.14 -16.80 10.71
CA ILE A 5 -6.78 -15.49 10.97
C ILE A 5 -5.81 -14.34 10.71
N ILE A 6 -4.52 -14.52 11.04
CA ILE A 6 -3.48 -13.52 10.81
C ILE A 6 -3.25 -13.33 9.31
N GLU A 7 -3.19 -14.42 8.54
CA GLU A 7 -3.04 -14.36 7.09
C GLU A 7 -4.20 -13.64 6.40
N VAL A 8 -5.45 -13.92 6.80
CA VAL A 8 -6.63 -13.23 6.25
C VAL A 8 -6.57 -11.73 6.51
N LYS A 9 -6.30 -11.32 7.75
CA LYS A 9 -6.16 -9.89 8.09
C LYS A 9 -5.04 -9.20 7.33
N LEU A 10 -3.95 -9.92 7.08
CA LEU A 10 -2.83 -9.39 6.31
C LEU A 10 -3.21 -9.21 4.83
N GLU A 11 -3.99 -10.12 4.25
CA GLU A 11 -4.47 -9.99 2.88
C GLU A 11 -5.48 -8.85 2.74
N GLU A 12 -6.45 -8.72 3.66
CA GLU A 12 -7.37 -7.56 3.70
C GLU A 12 -6.61 -6.24 3.74
N LYS A 13 -5.52 -6.18 4.53
CA LYS A 13 -4.64 -5.01 4.56
C LYS A 13 -3.93 -4.77 3.24
N ARG A 14 -3.42 -5.82 2.58
CA ARG A 14 -2.77 -5.68 1.26
C ARG A 14 -3.74 -5.14 0.23
N GLU A 15 -4.97 -5.67 0.16
CA GLU A 15 -5.99 -5.21 -0.76
C GLU A 15 -6.35 -3.74 -0.52
N LYS A 16 -6.56 -3.35 0.73
CA LYS A 16 -6.81 -1.95 1.11
C LYS A 16 -5.68 -1.02 0.63
N LEU A 17 -4.43 -1.40 0.85
CA LEU A 17 -3.29 -0.60 0.42
C LEU A 17 -3.18 -0.53 -1.11
N ARG A 18 -3.50 -1.59 -1.84
CA ARG A 18 -3.54 -1.55 -3.32
C ARG A 18 -4.60 -0.56 -3.81
N LYS A 19 -5.79 -0.56 -3.21
CA LYS A 19 -6.86 0.40 -3.53
C LYS A 19 -6.40 1.83 -3.30
N TRP A 20 -5.83 2.11 -2.12
CA TRP A 20 -5.29 3.44 -1.80
C TRP A 20 -4.18 3.87 -2.77
N LEU A 21 -3.26 2.97 -3.14
CA LEU A 21 -2.25 3.28 -4.15
C LEU A 21 -2.86 3.58 -5.53
N ASN A 22 -3.92 2.88 -5.93
CA ASN A 22 -4.61 3.19 -7.19
C ASN A 22 -5.30 4.55 -7.14
N ILE A 23 -6.06 4.85 -6.10
CA ILE A 23 -6.72 6.16 -5.91
C ILE A 23 -5.68 7.28 -5.98
N LEU A 24 -4.56 7.13 -5.28
CA LEU A 24 -3.50 8.15 -5.27
C LEU A 24 -2.87 8.32 -6.65
N ASP A 25 -2.63 7.24 -7.39
CA ASP A 25 -2.02 7.27 -8.72
C ASP A 25 -2.97 7.83 -9.78
N GLU A 26 -4.21 7.34 -9.81
CA GLU A 26 -5.19 7.56 -10.88
C GLU A 26 -6.04 8.82 -10.64
N ASP A 27 -6.47 9.07 -9.41
CA ASP A 27 -7.37 10.18 -9.09
C ASP A 27 -6.61 11.44 -8.67
N PHE A 28 -5.49 11.26 -7.96
CA PHE A 28 -4.70 12.38 -7.41
C PHE A 28 -3.34 12.60 -8.09
N GLY A 29 -2.96 11.77 -9.06
CA GLY A 29 -1.72 11.93 -9.83
C GLY A 29 -0.43 11.76 -9.01
N VAL A 30 -0.50 11.11 -7.85
CA VAL A 30 0.64 10.86 -6.97
C VAL A 30 1.53 9.78 -7.58
N LYS A 31 2.71 10.18 -8.05
CA LYS A 31 3.67 9.27 -8.66
C LYS A 31 4.16 8.21 -7.67
N MET A 32 4.10 6.95 -8.06
CA MET A 32 4.66 5.83 -7.27
C MET A 32 6.14 6.02 -6.92
N THR A 33 6.92 6.72 -7.74
CA THR A 33 8.33 7.06 -7.45
C THR A 33 8.50 7.87 -6.17
N VAL A 34 7.56 8.76 -5.84
CA VAL A 34 7.58 9.57 -4.62
C VAL A 34 7.39 8.67 -3.39
N ILE A 35 6.37 7.80 -3.43
CA ILE A 35 6.05 6.87 -2.34
C ILE A 35 7.20 5.86 -2.15
N ALA A 36 7.69 5.31 -3.26
CA ALA A 36 8.79 4.36 -3.30
C ALA A 36 10.06 4.92 -2.65
N ARG A 37 10.42 6.17 -2.97
CA ARG A 37 11.60 6.85 -2.41
C ARG A 37 11.49 7.06 -0.90
N GLU A 38 10.33 7.49 -0.42
CA GLU A 38 10.10 7.79 1.01
C GLU A 38 10.13 6.52 1.89
N LEU A 39 9.82 5.37 1.30
CA LEU A 39 9.73 4.09 2.00
C LEU A 39 10.89 3.14 1.72
N ASP A 40 11.91 3.60 0.97
CA ASP A 40 13.01 2.76 0.49
C ASP A 40 12.52 1.44 -0.15
N ILE A 41 11.55 1.58 -1.05
CA ILE A 41 11.00 0.49 -1.85
C ILE A 41 11.46 0.70 -3.28
N GLN A 42 11.99 -0.33 -3.91
CA GLN A 42 12.23 -0.28 -5.35
C GLN A 42 10.92 0.01 -6.07
N VAL A 43 10.89 1.04 -6.93
CA VAL A 43 9.66 1.49 -7.57
C VAL A 43 8.94 0.38 -8.35
N GLN A 44 9.69 -0.53 -8.97
CA GLN A 44 9.13 -1.68 -9.68
C GLN A 44 8.35 -2.61 -8.73
N ASN A 45 8.86 -2.83 -7.51
CA ASN A 45 8.20 -3.66 -6.51
C ASN A 45 6.91 -3.00 -6.01
N LEU A 46 6.90 -1.67 -5.85
CA LEU A 46 5.68 -0.95 -5.49
C LEU A 46 4.62 -1.00 -6.60
N HIS A 47 5.03 -0.88 -7.88
CA HIS A 47 4.12 -1.07 -9.01
C HIS A 47 3.59 -2.50 -9.10
N ASN A 48 4.45 -3.51 -8.89
CA ASN A 48 4.02 -4.91 -8.88
C ASN A 48 3.06 -5.19 -7.73
N PHE A 49 3.32 -4.62 -6.55
CA PHE A 49 2.43 -4.70 -5.40
C PHE A 49 1.06 -4.08 -5.70
N LYS A 50 1.03 -2.85 -6.24
CA LYS A 50 -0.20 -2.15 -6.67
C LYS A 50 -1.03 -3.02 -7.63
N LYS A 51 -0.36 -3.67 -8.60
CA LYS A 51 -0.97 -4.57 -9.59
C LYS A 51 -1.32 -5.98 -9.07
N GLY A 52 -1.06 -6.29 -7.80
CA GLY A 52 -1.26 -7.62 -7.24
C GLY A 52 -0.31 -8.71 -7.74
N LYS A 53 0.75 -8.33 -8.46
CA LYS A 53 1.76 -9.25 -9.02
C LYS A 53 2.79 -9.72 -8.00
N GLN A 54 2.91 -9.03 -6.87
CA GLN A 54 3.90 -9.31 -5.82
C GLN A 54 3.37 -8.87 -4.46
N THR A 55 3.84 -9.50 -3.39
CA THR A 55 3.63 -9.07 -2.01
C THR A 55 4.83 -8.31 -1.49
N LEU A 56 4.59 -7.34 -0.61
CA LEU A 56 5.64 -6.71 0.19
C LEU A 56 5.84 -7.49 1.49
N SER A 57 7.01 -7.33 2.13
CA SER A 57 7.22 -7.86 3.48
C SER A 57 6.20 -7.25 4.44
N VAL A 58 5.91 -7.98 5.53
CA VAL A 58 4.98 -7.53 6.57
C VAL A 58 5.37 -6.15 7.09
N GLU A 59 6.65 -5.95 7.37
CA GLU A 59 7.21 -4.66 7.79
C GLU A 59 6.91 -3.53 6.78
N LYS A 60 7.18 -3.77 5.49
CA LYS A 60 6.91 -2.78 4.44
C LYS A 60 5.42 -2.48 4.28
N ILE A 61 4.53 -3.46 4.51
CA ILE A 61 3.07 -3.24 4.53
C ILE A 61 2.69 -2.26 5.65
N PHE A 62 3.22 -2.46 6.86
CA PHE A 62 2.94 -1.57 7.99
C PHE A 62 3.50 -0.16 7.80
N PHE A 63 4.71 -0.02 7.27
CA PHE A 63 5.27 1.30 6.96
C PHE A 63 4.50 2.01 5.85
N LEU A 64 4.13 1.28 4.79
CA LEU A 64 3.31 1.83 3.72
C LEU A 64 1.97 2.35 4.26
N GLU A 65 1.26 1.56 5.06
CA GLU A 65 -0.01 1.99 5.64
C GLU A 65 0.14 3.27 6.48
N ARG A 66 1.10 3.31 7.40
CA ARG A 66 1.32 4.49 8.25
C ARG A 66 1.67 5.72 7.43
N PHE A 67 2.51 5.56 6.41
CA PHE A 67 2.89 6.65 5.52
C PHE A 67 1.69 7.17 4.71
N LEU A 68 0.88 6.29 4.13
CA LEU A 68 -0.29 6.68 3.35
C LEU A 68 -1.32 7.42 4.22
N ILE A 69 -1.58 6.94 5.44
CA ILE A 69 -2.47 7.62 6.39
C ILE A 69 -1.90 8.98 6.78
N GLY A 70 -0.62 9.05 7.14
CA GLY A 70 -0.01 10.29 7.61
C GLY A 70 0.07 11.38 6.53
N LYS A 71 0.39 10.99 5.29
CA LYS A 71 0.62 11.95 4.19
C LYS A 71 -0.63 12.21 3.37
N TYR A 72 -1.47 11.20 3.16
CA TYR A 72 -2.61 11.26 2.24
C TYR A 72 -3.94 10.92 2.89
N GLY A 73 -4.00 10.71 4.20
CA GLY A 73 -5.21 10.27 4.90
C GLY A 73 -6.44 11.11 4.55
N LYS A 74 -6.30 12.44 4.45
CA LYS A 74 -7.39 13.34 4.06
C LYS A 74 -7.98 13.06 2.67
N LEU A 75 -7.18 12.54 1.74
CA LEU A 75 -7.60 12.16 0.39
C LEU A 75 -8.25 10.76 0.37
N LEU A 76 -7.95 9.94 1.38
CA LEU A 76 -8.36 8.53 1.47
C LEU A 76 -9.57 8.31 2.40
N VAL A 77 -10.07 9.36 3.05
CA VAL A 77 -11.21 9.31 3.99
C VAL A 77 -12.55 9.12 3.26
N GLU A 78 -12.62 9.46 1.97
CA GLU A 78 -13.85 9.43 1.18
C GLU A 78 -14.04 8.17 0.32
N VAL A 79 -13.15 7.16 0.45
CA VAL A 79 -13.13 5.96 -0.42
C VAL A 79 -13.31 4.66 0.34
#